data_AF-A0A951ES80-F1
#
_entry.id   AF-A0A951ES80-F1
#
_cell.length_a   1.000
_cell.length_b   1.000
_cell.length_c   1.000
_cell.angle_alpha   90.00
_cell.angle_beta   90.00
_cell.angle_gamma   90.00
#
_symmetry.space_group_name_H-M   'P 1'
#
loop_
_entity.id
_entity.type
_entity.pdbx_description
1 polymer ?
#
loop_
_entity_poly.entity_id
_entity_poly.type
_entity_poly.pdbx_seq_one_letter_code
_entity_poly.pdbx_strand_id
1 'polypeptide(L)'
;MEWDAEIVDDIPNQRISWRSIPGAGPSVNGAVNFEAAPNNRGTIVRLQLDYEHPGSTLATPVAKFFGKEPSQLLQKSLRRLKQLLELGEILTTEGQPAGRPHSVTWLDALAR
;
A
#
# COMPACT_ATOMS: atom_id res chain seq x y z
N MET A 1 1.29 8.92 11.32
CA MET A 1 2.57 9.08 10.60
C MET A 1 2.20 9.65 9.25
N GLU A 2 2.81 10.77 8.90
CA GLU A 2 2.55 11.55 7.69
C GLU A 2 3.90 11.81 7.04
N TRP A 3 3.94 11.82 5.71
CA TRP A 3 5.12 12.13 4.91
C TRP A 3 4.66 12.76 3.61
N ASP A 4 5.46 13.68 3.10
CA ASP A 4 5.25 14.27 1.78
C ASP A 4 6.09 13.53 0.74
N ALA A 5 5.53 13.38 -0.46
CA ALA A 5 6.19 12.75 -1.59
C ALA A 5 5.86 13.49 -2.89
N GLU A 6 6.76 13.38 -3.86
CA GLU A 6 6.58 13.87 -5.21
C GLU A 6 6.55 12.71 -6.21
N ILE A 7 5.78 12.86 -7.29
CA ILE A 7 5.76 11.91 -8.41
C ILE A 7 7.04 12.10 -9.21
N VAL A 8 7.75 11.01 -9.48
CA VAL A 8 9.00 11.00 -10.26
C VAL A 8 8.74 10.50 -11.67
N ASP A 9 7.91 9.45 -11.82
CA ASP A 9 7.44 8.96 -13.12
C ASP A 9 5.91 8.91 -13.13
N ASP A 10 5.32 9.38 -14.23
CA ASP A 10 3.91 9.13 -14.59
C ASP A 10 3.87 8.74 -16.07
N ILE A 11 3.90 7.43 -16.31
CA ILE A 11 3.85 6.83 -17.64
C ILE A 11 2.50 6.15 -17.79
N PRO A 12 1.62 6.68 -18.67
CA PRO A 12 0.29 6.14 -18.87
C PRO A 12 0.28 4.63 -19.10
N ASN A 13 -0.57 3.94 -18.33
CA ASN A 13 -0.80 2.49 -18.39
C ASN A 13 0.43 1.60 -18.14
N GLN A 14 1.53 2.16 -17.61
CA GLN A 14 2.77 1.41 -17.43
C GLN A 14 3.35 1.58 -16.03
N ARG A 15 3.50 2.83 -15.56
CA ARG A 15 4.22 3.09 -14.32
C ARG A 15 3.82 4.41 -13.68
N ILE A 16 3.67 4.39 -12.36
CA ILE A 16 3.69 5.59 -11.53
C ILE A 16 4.73 5.37 -10.45
N SER A 17 5.65 6.30 -10.26
CA SER A 17 6.66 6.24 -9.19
C SER A 17 6.71 7.52 -8.39
N TRP A 18 7.07 7.41 -7.12
CA TRP A 18 7.19 8.55 -6.22
C TRP A 18 8.41 8.41 -5.32
N ARG A 19 8.86 9.55 -4.81
CA ARG A 19 9.89 9.61 -3.76
C ARG A 19 9.47 10.59 -2.68
N SER A 20 9.83 10.27 -1.44
CA SER A 20 9.63 11.18 -0.31
C SER A 20 10.47 12.45 -0.43
N ILE A 21 9.94 13.56 0.09
CA ILE A 21 10.66 14.84 0.15
C ILE A 21 11.71 14.77 1.28
N PRO A 22 12.99 15.12 1.02
CA PRO A 22 14.03 15.09 2.06
C PRO A 22 13.69 15.96 3.28
N GLY A 23 13.94 15.43 4.47
CA GLY A 23 13.78 16.17 5.74
C GLY A 23 12.36 16.22 6.30
N ALA A 24 11.36 15.66 5.60
CA ALA A 24 9.94 15.71 6.00
C ALA A 24 9.43 14.49 6.79
N GLY A 25 10.29 13.54 7.16
CA GLY A 25 9.90 12.35 7.91
C GLY A 25 10.62 11.08 7.46
N PRO A 26 9.99 9.89 7.60
CA PRO A 26 10.52 8.63 7.05
C PRO A 26 10.69 8.72 5.54
N SER A 27 11.78 8.14 5.02
CA SER A 27 12.02 8.07 3.58
C SER A 27 11.18 6.93 3.01
N VAL A 28 10.18 7.27 2.20
CA VAL A 28 9.23 6.32 1.60
C VAL A 28 9.21 6.55 0.09
N ASN A 29 9.83 5.64 -0.64
CA ASN A 29 9.89 5.68 -2.09
C ASN A 29 9.14 4.47 -2.64
N GLY A 30 8.56 4.58 -3.84
CA GLY A 30 7.83 3.47 -4.39
C GLY A 30 7.51 3.61 -5.86
N ALA A 31 7.07 2.50 -6.43
CA ALA A 31 6.59 2.43 -7.80
C ALA A 31 5.46 1.41 -7.91
N VAL A 32 4.46 1.76 -8.70
CA VAL A 32 3.44 0.84 -9.19
C VAL A 32 3.67 0.64 -10.68
N ASN A 33 3.80 -0.62 -11.10
CA ASN A 33 3.88 -1.00 -12.50
C ASN A 33 2.61 -1.76 -12.91
N PHE A 34 2.19 -1.54 -14.15
CA PHE A 34 1.01 -2.15 -14.75
C PHE A 34 1.43 -2.98 -15.95
N GLU A 35 1.00 -4.24 -15.99
CA GLU A 35 1.30 -5.18 -17.07
C GLU A 35 0.03 -5.91 -17.50
N ALA A 36 -0.11 -6.21 -18.79
CA ALA A 36 -1.20 -7.08 -19.25
C ALA A 36 -1.04 -8.49 -18.67
N ALA A 37 -2.11 -9.02 -18.07
CA ALA A 37 -2.12 -10.39 -17.59
C ALA A 37 -2.20 -11.37 -18.77
N PRO A 38 -1.51 -12.54 -18.70
CA PRO A 38 -1.62 -13.57 -19.72
C PRO A 38 -3.07 -14.00 -19.97
N ASN A 39 -3.36 -14.38 -21.22
CA ASN A 39 -4.67 -14.84 -21.69
C ASN A 39 -5.80 -13.80 -21.50
N ASN A 40 -5.47 -12.50 -21.62
CA ASN A 40 -6.42 -11.40 -21.52
C ASN A 40 -7.24 -11.40 -20.22
N ARG A 41 -6.63 -11.79 -19.10
CA ARG A 41 -7.30 -11.90 -17.79
C ARG A 41 -7.25 -10.59 -16.97
N GLY A 42 -7.04 -9.46 -17.63
CA GLY A 42 -6.94 -8.14 -17.00
C GLY A 42 -5.50 -7.66 -16.84
N THR A 43 -5.23 -6.96 -15.74
CA THR A 43 -3.96 -6.26 -15.49
C THR A 43 -3.29 -6.79 -14.22
N ILE A 44 -2.00 -7.08 -14.31
CA ILE A 44 -1.14 -7.34 -13.15
C ILE A 44 -0.63 -5.99 -12.65
N VAL A 45 -0.94 -5.67 -11.39
CA VAL A 45 -0.43 -4.48 -10.70
C VAL A 45 0.68 -4.93 -9.75
N ARG A 46 1.89 -4.39 -9.91
CA ARG A 46 3.04 -4.66 -9.03
C ARG A 46 3.43 -3.40 -8.27
N LEU A 47 3.32 -3.46 -6.94
CA LEU A 47 3.81 -2.41 -6.05
C LEU A 47 5.20 -2.79 -5.52
N GLN A 48 6.16 -1.89 -5.67
CA GLN A 48 7.46 -1.91 -5.02
C GLN A 48 7.55 -0.71 -4.08
N LEU A 49 8.02 -0.92 -2.86
CA LEU A 49 8.15 0.12 -1.86
C LEU A 49 9.49 -0.02 -1.15
N ASP A 50 10.27 1.04 -1.16
CA ASP A 50 11.52 1.16 -0.44
C ASP A 50 11.32 2.12 0.74
N TYR A 51 11.72 1.66 1.92
CA TYR A 51 11.49 2.39 3.16
C TYR A 51 12.79 2.51 3.96
N GLU A 52 13.23 3.73 4.20
CA GLU A 52 14.41 4.03 5.00
C GLU A 52 14.03 4.90 6.21
N HIS A 53 14.46 4.47 7.38
CA HIS A 53 14.34 5.24 8.60
C HIS A 53 15.64 5.97 8.92
N PRO A 54 15.60 7.31 9.14
CA PRO A 54 16.74 8.03 9.68
C PRO A 54 17.11 7.49 11.08
N GLY A 55 18.34 6.99 11.27
CA GLY A 55 18.83 6.48 12.56
C GLY A 55 19.26 5.01 12.61
N SER A 56 19.51 4.36 11.46
CA SER A 56 19.84 2.92 11.37
C SER A 56 21.24 2.52 11.87
N THR A 57 22.06 3.44 12.38
CA THR A 57 23.22 3.07 13.20
C THR A 57 22.77 2.74 14.63
N LEU A 58 22.43 1.47 14.86
CA LEU A 58 22.27 0.80 16.15
C LEU A 58 21.09 1.24 17.05
N ALA A 59 19.96 0.51 17.00
CA ALA A 59 19.24 0.04 18.21
C ALA A 59 17.94 -0.72 17.86
N THR A 60 17.91 -2.02 18.13
CA THR A 60 16.67 -2.78 18.35
C THR A 60 16.00 -2.19 19.61
N PRO A 61 14.81 -1.56 19.51
CA PRO A 61 13.55 -2.30 19.52
C PRO A 61 12.45 -1.73 18.60
N VAL A 62 12.79 -0.96 17.55
CA VAL A 62 11.78 -0.44 16.61
C VAL A 62 11.18 -1.55 15.73
N ALA A 63 11.93 -2.64 15.52
CA ALA A 63 11.42 -3.87 14.96
C ALA A 63 10.27 -4.49 15.78
N LYS A 64 9.97 -4.06 17.02
CA LYS A 64 8.77 -4.53 17.73
C LYS A 64 7.53 -3.70 17.49
N PHE A 65 7.66 -2.43 17.08
CA PHE A 65 6.51 -1.59 16.70
C PHE A 65 6.11 -1.78 15.23
N PHE A 66 7.09 -2.11 14.37
CA PHE A 66 6.87 -2.35 12.94
C PHE A 66 7.11 -3.80 12.48
N GLY A 67 7.72 -4.67 13.30
CA GLY A 67 8.16 -6.01 12.87
C GLY A 67 7.14 -7.12 12.96
N LYS A 68 5.87 -6.80 12.73
CA LYS A 68 4.87 -7.71 12.15
C LYS A 68 3.88 -6.84 11.37
N GLU A 69 3.92 -6.67 10.06
CA GLU A 69 4.78 -7.11 8.98
C GLU A 69 4.40 -6.13 7.84
N PRO A 70 5.24 -5.16 7.45
CA PRO A 70 4.85 -4.12 6.48
C PRO A 70 4.29 -4.69 5.18
N SER A 71 4.81 -5.83 4.74
CA SER A 71 4.29 -6.62 3.61
C SER A 71 2.86 -7.10 3.81
N GLN A 72 2.41 -7.44 5.03
CA GLN A 72 1.01 -7.80 5.30
C GLN A 72 0.08 -6.60 5.12
N LEU A 73 0.51 -5.41 5.54
CA LEU A 73 -0.24 -4.18 5.31
C LEU A 73 -0.34 -3.87 3.81
N LEU A 74 0.79 -3.97 3.08
CA LEU A 74 0.82 -3.78 1.63
C LEU A 74 -0.06 -4.81 0.90
N GLN A 75 0.00 -6.09 1.27
CA GLN A 75 -0.85 -7.14 0.70
C GLN A 75 -2.34 -6.86 0.95
N LYS A 76 -2.72 -6.41 2.16
CA LYS A 76 -4.10 -6.02 2.47
C LYS A 76 -4.53 -4.83 1.61
N SER A 77 -3.70 -3.81 1.46
CA SER A 77 -3.98 -2.66 0.61
C SER A 77 -4.17 -3.04 -0.85
N LEU A 78 -3.30 -3.91 -1.40
CA LEU A 78 -3.45 -4.42 -2.76
C LEU A 78 -4.72 -5.27 -2.95
N ARG A 79 -5.08 -6.10 -1.95
CA ARG A 79 -6.34 -6.86 -2.00
C ARG A 79 -7.56 -5.94 -2.01
N ARG A 80 -7.58 -4.91 -1.17
CA ARG A 80 -8.67 -3.92 -1.15
C ARG A 80 -8.75 -3.13 -2.44
N LEU A 81 -7.60 -2.70 -2.98
CA LEU A 81 -7.53 -2.05 -4.29
C LEU A 81 -8.13 -2.94 -5.38
N LYS A 82 -7.78 -4.23 -5.40
CA LYS A 82 -8.37 -5.19 -6.34
C LYS A 82 -9.89 -5.28 -6.20
N GLN A 83 -10.41 -5.34 -4.97
CA GLN A 83 -11.86 -5.36 -4.72
C GLN A 83 -12.54 -4.10 -5.25
N LEU A 84 -12.01 -2.92 -4.94
CA LEU A 84 -12.53 -1.65 -5.46
C LEU A 84 -12.56 -1.61 -7.00
N LEU A 85 -11.46 -2.00 -7.63
CA LEU A 85 -11.34 -1.93 -9.09
C LEU A 85 -12.22 -2.96 -9.82
N GLU A 86 -12.42 -4.14 -9.23
CA GLU A 86 -13.14 -5.24 -9.90
C GLU A 86 -14.62 -5.32 -9.52
N LEU A 87 -14.98 -4.90 -8.30
CA LEU A 87 -16.34 -5.03 -7.76
C LEU A 87 -17.00 -3.66 -7.51
N GLY A 88 -16.23 -2.57 -7.51
CA GLY A 88 -16.71 -1.23 -7.16
C GLY A 88 -16.82 -0.99 -5.65
N GLU A 89 -16.56 -1.99 -4.81
CA GLU A 89 -16.70 -1.92 -3.35
C GLU A 89 -15.60 -2.69 -2.62
N ILE A 90 -15.27 -2.27 -1.39
CA ILE A 90 -14.45 -3.06 -0.47
C ILE A 90 -15.37 -4.00 0.30
N LEU A 91 -15.17 -5.30 0.15
CA LEU A 91 -15.96 -6.29 0.90
C LEU A 91 -15.68 -6.14 2.41
N THR A 92 -16.73 -5.86 3.16
CA THR A 92 -16.69 -5.72 4.63
C THR A 92 -17.42 -6.88 5.31
N THR A 93 -17.02 -7.17 6.54
CA THR A 93 -17.74 -8.08 7.44
C THR A 93 -18.63 -7.32 8.43
N GLU A 94 -18.74 -5.99 8.33
CA GLU A 94 -19.67 -5.21 9.14
C GLU A 94 -21.11 -5.70 8.93
N GLY A 95 -21.84 -5.90 10.03
CA GLY A 95 -23.20 -6.45 10.01
C GLY A 95 -23.30 -7.97 9.86
N GLN A 96 -22.19 -8.69 9.68
CA GLN A 96 -22.20 -10.16 9.60
C GLN A 96 -22.12 -10.80 10.99
N PRO A 97 -23.10 -11.64 11.42
CA PRO A 97 -23.16 -12.19 12.78
C PRO A 97 -21.96 -13.07 13.16
N ALA A 98 -21.28 -13.65 12.18
CA ALA A 98 -20.11 -14.52 12.37
C ALA A 98 -18.80 -13.89 11.84
N GLY A 99 -18.85 -12.65 11.36
CA GLY A 99 -17.67 -11.95 10.86
C GLY A 99 -16.76 -11.53 12.02
N ARG A 100 -15.53 -12.05 12.09
CA ARG A 100 -14.54 -11.49 13.01
C ARG A 100 -14.20 -10.07 12.56
N PRO A 101 -14.26 -9.06 13.45
CA PRO A 101 -13.91 -7.70 13.10
C PRO A 101 -12.46 -7.64 12.64
N HIS A 102 -12.25 -7.22 11.39
CA HIS A 102 -10.92 -6.88 10.89
C HIS A 102 -10.60 -5.44 11.30
N SER A 103 -9.33 -5.18 11.63
CA SER A 103 -8.84 -3.86 12.04
C SER A 103 -9.24 -2.79 11.01
N VAL A 104 -10.08 -1.85 11.46
CA VAL A 104 -10.51 -0.65 10.73
C VAL A 104 -9.28 0.05 10.16
N THR A 105 -9.27 0.28 8.85
CA THR A 105 -8.16 0.96 8.17
C THR A 105 -8.70 2.23 7.51
N TRP A 106 -7.92 3.30 7.46
CA TRP A 106 -8.29 4.59 6.87
C TRP A 106 -8.80 4.52 5.42
N LEU A 107 -8.53 3.42 4.69
CA LEU A 107 -9.04 3.16 3.34
C LEU A 107 -10.57 2.93 3.29
N ASP A 108 -11.21 2.52 4.39
CA ASP A 108 -12.67 2.33 4.43
C ASP A 108 -13.42 3.67 4.26
N ALA A 109 -12.75 4.79 4.56
CA ALA A 109 -13.27 6.15 4.34
C ALA A 109 -13.26 6.57 2.86
N LEU A 110 -12.45 5.93 2.01
CA LEU A 110 -12.36 6.24 0.58
C LEU A 110 -13.40 5.48 -0.27
N ALA A 111 -14.07 4.48 0.31
CA ALA A 111 -15.06 3.65 -0.38
C ALA A 111 -16.52 4.12 -0.15
N ARG A 112 -16.72 5.30 0.44
CA ARG A 112 -18.03 5.97 0.59
C ARG A 112 -18.14 7.13 -0.38
#